data_AF-A0A380W8Z2-F1
#
_entry.id   AF-A0A380W8Z2-F1
#
_cell.length_a   1.000
_cell.length_b   1.000
_cell.length_c   1.000
_cell.angle_alpha   90.00
_cell.angle_beta   90.00
_cell.angle_gamma   90.00
#
_symmetry.space_group_name_H-M   'P 1'
#
loop_
_entity.id
_entity.type
_entity.pdbx_description
1 polymer ?
#
loop_
_entity_poly.entity_id
_entity_poly.type
_entity_poly.pdbx_seq_one_letter_code
_entity_poly.pdbx_strand_id
1 'polypeptide(L)' 'MTSDTIWQLVRYVLLLAFGPLVTKGYLSSDQVTTLIGALGSIITVGWGVWVKYGTRTTTADAAARPSVPVVSAATGTVKQ' A
#
# COMPACT_ATOMS: atom_id res chain seq x y z
N MET A 1 -2.61 16.27 1.02
CA MET A 1 -3.29 15.19 1.76
C MET A 1 -2.23 14.31 2.39
N THR A 2 -2.38 13.93 3.66
CA THR A 2 -1.47 12.96 4.29
C THR A 2 -1.88 11.54 3.88
N SER A 3 -0.93 10.58 3.97
CA SER A 3 -1.19 9.18 3.64
C SER A 3 -2.36 8.59 4.42
N ASP A 4 -2.56 9.04 5.67
CA ASP A 4 -3.66 8.61 6.53
C ASP A 4 -5.02 9.05 5.97
N THR A 5 -5.13 10.30 5.52
CA THR A 5 -6.34 10.83 4.87
C THR A 5 -6.71 10.06 3.60
N ILE A 6 -5.71 9.66 2.80
CA ILE A 6 -5.93 8.88 1.57
C ILE A 6 -6.50 7.51 1.92
N TRP A 7 -5.95 6.84 2.92
CA TRP A 7 -6.42 5.51 3.33
C TRP A 7 -7.80 5.54 3.97
N GLN A 8 -8.10 6.57 4.77
CA GLN A 8 -9.45 6.79 5.29
C GLN A 8 -10.47 6.99 4.16
N LEU A 9 -10.13 7.75 3.12
CA LEU A 9 -11.00 7.94 1.96
C LEU A 9 -11.29 6.63 1.23
N VAL A 10 -10.27 5.82 0.96
CA VAL A 10 -10.43 4.50 0.34
C VAL A 10 -11.35 3.61 1.18
N ARG A 11 -11.16 3.59 2.50
CA ARG A 11 -12.01 2.81 3.42
C ARG A 11 -13.48 3.26 3.35
N TYR A 12 -13.74 4.56 3.39
CA TYR A 12 -15.12 5.07 3.35
C TYR A 12 -15.81 4.80 2.02
N VAL A 13 -15.08 4.89 0.90
CA VAL A 13 -15.61 4.53 -0.43
C VAL A 13 -16.00 3.06 -0.50
N LEU A 14 -15.15 2.16 0.03
CA LEU A 14 -15.45 0.73 0.09
C LEU A 14 -16.68 0.45 0.98
N LEU A 15 -16.75 1.07 2.15
CA LEU A 15 -17.92 0.92 3.03
C LEU A 15 -19.21 1.41 2.37
N LEU A 16 -19.16 2.53 1.65
CA LEU A 16 -20.31 3.06 0.91
C LEU A 16 -20.75 2.13 -0.23
N ALA A 17 -19.80 1.52 -0.95
CA ALA A 17 -20.11 0.62 -2.07
C ALA A 17 -20.71 -0.71 -1.60
N PHE A 18 -20.21 -1.26 -0.49
CA PHE A 18 -20.62 -2.58 0.00
C PHE A 18 -21.79 -2.56 1.00
N GLY A 19 -22.03 -1.46 1.71
CA GLY A 19 -23.18 -1.32 2.63
C GLY A 19 -24.55 -1.61 1.99
N PRO A 20 -24.86 -1.08 0.79
CA PRO A 20 -26.08 -1.38 0.04
C PRO A 20 -26.21 -2.83 -0.43
N LEU A 21 -25.08 -3.52 -0.66
CA LEU A 21 -25.05 -4.91 -1.11
C LEU A 21 -25.38 -5.88 0.03
N VAL A 22 -24.97 -5.56 1.27
CA VAL A 22 -25.34 -6.31 2.48
C VAL A 22 -26.82 -6.12 2.82
N THR A 23 -27.30 -4.87 2.82
CA THR A 23 -28.69 -4.54 3.21
C THR A 23 -29.72 -5.12 2.25
N LYS A 24 -29.37 -5.34 0.99
CA LYS A 24 -30.22 -6.02 0.00
C LYS A 24 -30.13 -7.55 0.05
N GLY A 25 -29.33 -8.12 0.94
CA GLY A 25 -29.18 -9.57 1.11
C GLY A 25 -28.39 -10.27 0.00
N TYR A 26 -27.74 -9.54 -0.90
CA TYR A 26 -26.91 -10.13 -1.96
C TYR A 26 -25.62 -10.74 -1.40
N LEU A 27 -25.14 -10.25 -0.25
CA LEU A 27 -23.94 -10.74 0.42
C LEU A 27 -24.18 -10.79 1.93
N SER A 28 -23.70 -11.85 2.59
CA SER A 28 -23.64 -11.91 4.04
C SER A 28 -22.54 -10.98 4.58
N SER A 29 -22.64 -10.57 5.86
CA SER A 29 -21.62 -9.74 6.50
C SER A 29 -20.23 -10.38 6.48
N ASP A 30 -20.15 -11.70 6.59
CA ASP A 30 -18.88 -12.45 6.50
C ASP A 30 -18.29 -12.41 5.09
N GLN A 31 -19.13 -12.53 4.06
CA GLN A 31 -18.70 -12.41 2.67
C GLN A 31 -18.16 -11.01 2.38
N VAL A 32 -18.82 -9.96 2.87
CA VAL A 32 -18.36 -8.58 2.68
C VAL A 32 -17.08 -8.29 3.44
N THR A 33 -16.94 -8.80 4.67
CA THR A 33 -15.70 -8.64 5.44
C THR A 33 -14.53 -9.30 4.72
N THR A 34 -14.75 -10.51 4.19
CA THR A 34 -13.75 -11.25 3.39
C THR A 34 -13.40 -10.49 2.12
N LEU A 35 -14.39 -9.95 1.40
CA LEU A 35 -14.19 -9.24 0.14
C LEU A 35 -13.44 -7.92 0.35
N ILE A 36 -13.81 -7.14 1.37
CA ILE A 36 -13.12 -5.90 1.72
C ILE A 36 -11.67 -6.19 2.14
N GLY A 37 -11.44 -7.25 2.91
CA GLY A 37 -10.09 -7.70 3.28
C GLY A 37 -9.23 -8.02 2.05
N ALA A 38 -9.77 -8.84 1.14
CA ALA A 38 -9.08 -9.22 -0.10
C ALA A 38 -8.80 -8.00 -1.01
N LEU A 39 -9.77 -7.11 -1.21
CA LEU A 39 -9.60 -5.88 -1.98
C LEU A 39 -8.57 -4.96 -1.33
N GLY A 40 -8.62 -4.82 0.00
CA GLY A 40 -7.65 -4.07 0.77
C GLY A 40 -6.23 -4.58 0.53
N SER A 41 -6.01 -5.89 0.59
CA SER A 41 -4.70 -6.50 0.31
C SER A 41 -4.19 -6.20 -1.10
N ILE A 42 -5.03 -6.34 -2.13
CA ILE A 42 -4.64 -6.05 -3.53
C ILE A 42 -4.26 -4.58 -3.69
N ILE A 43 -5.06 -3.67 -3.11
CA ILE A 43 -4.78 -2.23 -3.15
C ILE A 43 -3.48 -1.91 -2.43
N THR A 44 -3.22 -2.50 -1.26
CA THR A 44 -1.98 -2.28 -0.51
C THR A 44 -0.75 -2.78 -1.27
N VAL A 45 -0.83 -3.93 -1.92
CA VAL A 45 0.26 -4.45 -2.78
C VAL A 45 0.48 -3.54 -3.97
N GLY A 46 -0.57 -3.17 -4.69
CA GLY A 46 -0.50 -2.26 -5.83
C GLY A 46 0.07 -0.89 -5.46
N TRP A 47 -0.35 -0.34 -4.32
CA TRP A 47 0.22 0.88 -3.76
C TRP A 47 1.71 0.71 -3.44
N GLY A 48 2.09 -0.32 -2.70
CA GLY A 48 3.48 -0.60 -2.34
C GLY A 48 4.40 -0.70 -3.57
N VAL A 49 3.92 -1.35 -4.63
CA VAL A 49 4.61 -1.38 -5.93
C VAL A 49 4.66 0.02 -6.54
N TRP A 50 3.55 0.75 -6.59
CA TRP A 50 3.48 2.10 -7.16
C TRP A 50 4.41 3.11 -6.46
N VAL A 51 4.45 3.16 -5.12
CA VAL A 51 5.36 4.08 -4.41
C VAL A 51 6.84 3.72 -4.65
N LYS A 52 7.13 2.44 -4.87
CA LYS A 52 8.47 1.95 -5.21
C LYS A 52 8.77 1.98 -6.70
N TYR A 53 7.78 2.22 -7.56
CA TYR A 53 7.88 2.19 -9.02
C TYR A 53 8.78 3.30 -9.60
N GLY A 54 9.23 4.24 -8.76
CA GLY A 54 10.23 5.26 -9.12
C GLY A 54 11.47 5.26 -8.23
N THR A 55 11.51 4.46 -7.16
CA THR A 55 12.72 4.30 -6.35
C THR A 55 13.66 3.38 -7.11
N ARG A 56 14.35 3.95 -8.10
CA ARG A 56 15.47 3.29 -8.76
C ARG A 56 16.47 2.97 -7.66
N THR A 57 16.49 1.71 -7.21
CA THR A 57 17.67 1.19 -6.53
C THR A 57 18.83 1.49 -7.46
N THR A 58 19.76 2.30 -6.99
CA THR A 58 21.00 2.56 -7.73
C THR A 58 21.57 1.20 -8.17
N THR A 59 22.11 1.11 -9.39
CA THR A 59 22.65 -0.17 -9.87
C THR A 59 23.68 -0.70 -8.87
N ALA A 60 23.83 -2.02 -8.74
CA ALA A 60 24.77 -2.60 -7.77
C ALA A 60 26.18 -2.00 -7.91
N ASP A 61 26.60 -1.70 -9.15
CA ASP A 61 27.87 -1.04 -9.47
C ASP A 61 27.94 0.42 -8.97
N ALA A 62 26.83 1.14 -8.99
CA ALA A 62 26.75 2.51 -8.47
C ALA A 62 26.63 2.54 -6.93
N ALA A 63 26.02 1.53 -6.31
CA ALA A 63 25.99 1.34 -4.85
C ALA A 63 27.38 0.99 -4.29
N ALA A 64 28.22 0.30 -5.07
CA ALA A 64 29.55 -0.13 -4.64
C ALA A 64 30.60 0.99 -4.62
N ARG A 65 30.26 2.21 -5.07
CA ARG A 65 31.19 3.34 -5.09
C ARG A 65 31.41 3.87 -3.66
N PRO A 66 32.67 4.09 -3.23
CA PRO A 66 32.98 4.61 -1.89
C PRO A 66 32.37 5.99 -1.59
N SER A 67 31.98 6.73 -2.63
CA SER A 67 31.41 8.07 -2.51
C SER A 67 29.89 8.09 -2.32
N VAL A 68 29.21 6.93 -2.34
CA VAL A 68 27.75 6.84 -2.32
C VAL A 68 27.30 6.36 -0.93
N PRO A 69 26.63 7.23 -0.14
CA PRO A 69 26.09 6.82 1.14
C PRO A 69 25.05 5.71 0.94
N VAL A 70 25.23 4.59 1.63
CA VAL A 70 24.28 3.47 1.59
C VAL A 70 23.25 3.67 2.68
N VAL A 71 21.98 3.72 2.28
CA VAL A 71 20.85 3.82 3.21
C VAL A 71 20.32 2.42 3.50
N SER A 72 20.29 2.04 4.78
CA SER A 72 19.68 0.79 5.22
C SER A 72 18.18 0.79 4.89
N ALA A 73 17.74 -0.16 4.07
CA ALA A 73 16.33 -0.33 3.74
C ALA A 73 15.45 -0.71 4.95
N ALA A 74 16.07 -1.27 6.00
CA ALA A 74 15.37 -1.72 7.21
C ALA A 74 15.27 -0.64 8.29
N THR A 75 16.24 0.27 8.36
CA THR A 75 16.38 1.22 9.49
C THR A 75 16.49 2.69 9.06
N GLY A 76 16.55 2.98 7.76
CA GLY A 76 16.72 4.34 7.23
C GLY A 76 18.06 5.00 7.57
N THR A 77 18.96 4.28 8.23
CA THR A 77 20.24 4.79 8.70
C THR A 77 21.20 4.95 7.52
N VAL A 78 21.83 6.13 7.39
CA VAL A 78 22.81 6.43 6.35
C VAL A 78 24.20 6.07 6.89
N LYS A 79 24.91 5.16 6.23
CA LYS A 79 26.35 4.97 6.43
C LYS A 79 27.11 5.55 5.24
N GLN A 80 27.98 6.52 5.52
CA GLN A 80 29.03 6.95 4.60
C GLN A 80 30.25 6.06 4.79
#